data_AF-A0AAV5MGV7-F1
#
_entry.id   AF-A0AAV5MGV7-F1
#
_cell.length_a   1.000
_cell.length_b   1.000
_cell.length_c   1.000
_cell.angle_alpha   90.00
_cell.angle_beta   90.00
_cell.angle_gamma   90.00
#
_symmetry.space_group_name_H-M   'P 1'
#
loop_
_entity.id
_entity.type
_entity.pdbx_description
1 polymer ?
#
loop_
_entity_poly.entity_id
_entity_poly.type
_entity_poly.pdbx_seq_one_letter_code
_entity_poly.pdbx_strand_id
1 'polypeptide(L)'
;MLQQKKMEMSSLKEQIEMEKIALSSLQTKAETKIKKAQEFVFQKDSELQAAEESLSGLEEVQIEYSGEGEIVEVTGSFNGWHHRIKMDPQASSGVIDPVGSRKSKMWSTVLWLYPGTYEV
;
A
#
# COMPACT_ATOMS: atom_id res chain seq x y z
N MET A 1 -0.16 -39.23 -59.59
CA MET A 1 -0.52 -37.90 -59.03
C MET A 1 -1.64 -37.96 -57.99
N LEU A 2 -2.81 -38.56 -58.28
CA LEU A 2 -3.98 -38.58 -57.36
C LEU A 2 -3.73 -39.31 -56.02
N GLN A 3 -3.07 -40.46 -56.05
CA GLN A 3 -2.74 -41.26 -54.85
C GLN A 3 -1.89 -40.47 -53.84
N GLN A 4 -0.89 -39.74 -54.34
CA GLN A 4 -0.03 -38.89 -53.53
C GLN A 4 -0.81 -37.76 -52.85
N LYS A 5 -1.71 -37.10 -53.58
CA LYS A 5 -2.59 -36.06 -53.02
C LYS A 5 -3.54 -36.59 -51.93
N LYS A 6 -4.00 -37.84 -52.05
CA LYS A 6 -4.82 -38.48 -50.99
C LYS A 6 -4.03 -38.73 -49.71
N MET A 7 -2.78 -39.21 -49.83
CA MET A 7 -1.91 -39.41 -48.66
C MET A 7 -1.58 -38.08 -47.99
N GLU A 8 -1.21 -37.05 -48.76
CA GLU A 8 -1.00 -35.69 -48.24
C GLU A 8 -2.23 -35.15 -47.51
N MET A 9 -3.43 -35.31 -48.08
CA MET A 9 -4.67 -34.87 -47.46
C MET A 9 -4.99 -35.63 -46.16
N SER A 10 -4.67 -36.92 -46.09
CA SER A 10 -4.84 -37.70 -44.86
C SER A 10 -3.91 -37.22 -43.75
N SER A 11 -2.64 -36.98 -44.08
CA SER A 11 -1.63 -36.48 -43.14
C SER A 11 -1.99 -35.10 -42.59
N LEU A 12 -2.41 -34.18 -43.46
CA LEU A 12 -2.86 -32.84 -43.03
C LEU A 12 -4.08 -32.90 -42.11
N LYS A 13 -5.04 -33.80 -42.37
CA LYS A 13 -6.22 -33.97 -41.50
C LYS A 13 -5.83 -34.44 -40.10
N GLU A 14 -4.89 -35.37 -40.00
CA GLU A 14 -4.39 -35.87 -38.73
C GLU A 14 -3.64 -34.77 -37.95
N GLN A 15 -2.81 -33.98 -38.63
CA GLN A 15 -2.14 -32.83 -38.02
C GLN A 15 -3.13 -31.80 -37.47
N ILE A 16 -4.17 -31.46 -38.24
CA ILE A 16 -5.21 -30.52 -37.81
C ILE A 16 -5.93 -31.02 -36.56
N GLU A 17 -6.24 -32.32 -36.47
CA GLU A 17 -6.92 -32.87 -35.29
C GLU A 17 -6.01 -32.82 -34.05
N MET A 18 -4.72 -33.13 -34.22
CA MET A 18 -3.74 -33.04 -33.13
C MET A 18 -3.56 -31.59 -32.64
N GLU A 19 -3.45 -30.64 -33.57
CA GLU A 19 -3.35 -29.21 -33.24
C GLU A 19 -4.62 -28.71 -32.54
N LYS A 20 -5.81 -29.16 -32.96
CA LYS A 20 -7.08 -28.81 -32.33
C LYS A 20 -7.13 -29.29 -30.87
N ILE A 21 -6.68 -30.50 -30.58
CA ILE A 21 -6.58 -31.03 -29.21
C ILE A 21 -5.58 -30.21 -28.39
N ALA A 22 -4.41 -29.92 -28.96
CA ALA A 22 -3.38 -29.11 -28.29
C ALA A 22 -3.89 -27.69 -27.97
N LEU A 23 -4.61 -27.07 -28.92
CA LEU A 23 -5.21 -25.74 -28.76
C LEU A 23 -6.28 -25.74 -27.68
N SER A 24 -7.16 -26.74 -27.65
CA SER A 24 -8.17 -26.91 -26.59
C SER A 24 -7.55 -27.06 -25.20
N SER A 25 -6.44 -27.80 -25.10
CA SER A 25 -5.69 -27.95 -23.85
C SER A 25 -5.08 -26.64 -23.40
N LEU A 26 -4.47 -25.88 -24.32
CA LEU A 26 -3.89 -24.58 -24.03
C LEU A 26 -4.95 -23.56 -23.60
N GLN A 27 -6.11 -23.56 -24.25
CA GLN A 27 -7.24 -22.71 -23.90
C GLN A 27 -7.71 -22.99 -22.46
N THR A 28 -7.94 -24.26 -22.12
CA THR A 28 -8.37 -24.66 -20.76
C THR A 28 -7.35 -24.22 -19.71
N LYS A 29 -6.05 -24.34 -20.01
CA LYS A 29 -4.97 -23.89 -19.13
C LYS A 29 -4.97 -22.37 -18.97
N ALA A 30 -5.22 -21.62 -20.04
CA ALA A 30 -5.33 -20.16 -19.99
C ALA A 30 -6.53 -19.72 -19.15
N GLU A 31 -7.71 -20.32 -19.38
CA GLU A 31 -8.94 -20.05 -18.61
C GLU A 31 -8.74 -20.34 -17.12
N THR A 32 -8.08 -21.44 -16.78
CA THR A 32 -7.76 -21.78 -15.38
C THR A 32 -6.85 -20.73 -14.74
N LYS A 33 -5.84 -20.23 -15.47
CA LYS A 33 -4.95 -19.17 -14.97
C LYS A 33 -5.70 -17.85 -14.79
N ILE A 34 -6.58 -17.48 -15.73
CA ILE A 34 -7.41 -16.28 -15.62
C ILE A 34 -8.31 -16.37 -14.39
N LYS A 35 -8.98 -17.51 -14.19
CA LYS A 35 -9.84 -17.72 -13.01
C LYS A 35 -9.06 -17.57 -11.70
N LYS A 36 -7.88 -18.17 -11.60
CA LYS A 36 -7.01 -18.03 -10.42
C LYS A 36 -6.57 -16.59 -10.18
N ALA A 37 -6.25 -15.85 -11.25
CA ALA A 37 -5.89 -14.44 -11.13
C ALA A 37 -7.07 -13.60 -10.65
N GLN A 38 -8.29 -13.87 -11.15
CA GLN A 38 -9.51 -13.19 -10.70
C GLN A 38 -9.78 -13.47 -9.22
N GLU A 39 -9.72 -14.73 -8.79
CA GLU A 39 -9.87 -15.11 -7.37
C GLU A 39 -8.86 -14.40 -6.47
N PHE A 40 -7.60 -14.30 -6.92
CA PHE A 40 -6.56 -13.58 -6.19
C PHE A 40 -6.84 -12.08 -6.08
N VAL A 41 -7.32 -11.44 -7.16
CA VAL A 41 -7.72 -10.02 -7.14
C VAL A 41 -8.87 -9.80 -6.15
N PHE A 42 -9.92 -10.62 -6.20
CA PHE A 42 -11.04 -10.50 -5.24
C PHE A 42 -10.59 -10.62 -3.78
N GLN A 43 -9.67 -11.55 -3.50
CA GLN A 43 -9.12 -11.70 -2.16
C GLN A 43 -8.34 -10.45 -1.72
N LYS A 44 -7.53 -9.89 -2.62
CA LYS A 44 -6.74 -8.68 -2.33
C LYS A 44 -7.62 -7.44 -2.17
N ASP A 45 -8.67 -7.32 -2.96
CA ASP A 45 -9.64 -6.23 -2.82
C ASP A 45 -10.37 -6.30 -1.47
N SER A 46 -10.73 -7.51 -1.02
CA SER A 46 -11.33 -7.70 0.31
C SER A 46 -10.36 -7.36 1.44
N GLU A 47 -9.08 -7.73 1.33
CA GLU A 47 -8.05 -7.36 2.31
C GLU A 47 -7.81 -5.84 2.34
N LEU A 48 -7.78 -5.20 1.17
CA LEU A 48 -7.65 -3.76 1.05
C LEU A 48 -8.82 -3.04 1.69
N GLN A 49 -10.04 -3.45 1.38
CA GLN A 49 -11.25 -2.86 1.96
C GLN A 49 -11.26 -3.00 3.49
N ALA A 50 -10.90 -4.17 4.03
CA ALA A 50 -10.82 -4.36 5.47
C ALA A 50 -9.77 -3.43 6.12
N ALA A 51 -8.64 -3.21 5.46
CA ALA A 51 -7.61 -2.28 5.93
C ALA A 51 -8.09 -0.82 5.87
N GLU A 52 -8.74 -0.40 4.78
CA GLU A 52 -9.33 0.93 4.63
C GLU A 52 -10.41 1.20 5.67
N GLU A 53 -11.31 0.25 5.91
CA GLU A 53 -12.32 0.32 6.97
C GLU A 53 -11.66 0.41 8.35
N SER A 54 -10.59 -0.35 8.57
CA SER A 54 -9.87 -0.31 9.85
C SER A 54 -9.22 1.03 10.12
N LEU A 55 -8.74 1.74 9.09
CA LEU A 55 -8.10 3.06 9.20
C LEU A 55 -9.12 4.21 9.04
N SER A 56 -10.39 3.89 8.79
CA SER A 56 -11.44 4.87 8.55
C SER A 56 -11.62 5.75 9.78
N GLY A 57 -11.63 7.07 9.56
CA GLY A 57 -11.80 8.05 10.62
C GLY A 57 -10.53 8.45 11.34
N LEU A 58 -9.34 7.94 10.97
CA LEU A 58 -8.09 8.53 11.44
C LEU A 58 -7.97 9.97 10.95
N GLU A 59 -7.61 10.87 11.86
CA GLU A 59 -7.36 12.27 11.60
C GLU A 59 -5.87 12.58 11.78
N GLU A 60 -5.34 13.42 10.89
CA GLU A 60 -3.99 13.93 10.99
C GLU A 60 -3.92 15.01 12.09
N VAL A 61 -3.11 14.78 13.11
CA VAL A 61 -2.92 15.67 14.25
C VAL A 61 -1.46 16.09 14.33
N GLN A 62 -1.21 17.40 14.19
CA GLN A 62 0.10 18.00 14.39
C GLN A 62 0.26 18.44 15.84
N ILE A 63 1.27 17.90 16.52
CA ILE A 63 1.65 18.33 17.88
C ILE A 63 2.87 19.23 17.77
N GLU A 64 2.80 20.38 18.43
CA GLU A 64 3.89 21.36 18.45
C GLU A 64 4.35 21.65 19.88
N TYR A 65 5.66 21.80 20.04
CA TYR A 65 6.28 22.18 21.29
C TYR A 65 7.37 23.23 21.05
N SER A 66 7.31 24.32 21.80
CA SER A 66 8.32 25.37 21.76
C SER A 66 9.19 25.28 23.01
N GLY A 67 10.45 24.90 22.84
CA GLY A 67 11.37 24.75 23.95
C GLY A 67 12.78 24.31 23.54
N GLU A 68 13.71 24.47 24.47
CA GLU A 68 15.09 24.03 24.29
C GLU A 68 15.22 22.53 24.56
N GLY A 69 15.98 21.84 23.72
CA GLY A 69 16.25 20.41 23.86
C GLY A 69 17.18 19.90 22.77
N GLU A 70 17.92 18.83 23.05
CA GLU A 70 18.65 18.10 22.00
C GLU A 70 17.73 17.08 21.33
N ILE A 71 16.88 16.44 22.13
CA ILE A 71 15.87 15.47 21.73
C ILE A 71 14.57 15.85 22.45
N VAL A 72 13.48 16.02 21.70
CA VAL A 72 12.13 16.22 22.24
C VAL A 72 11.29 15.02 21.87
N GLU A 73 10.55 14.49 22.85
CA GLU A 73 9.70 13.31 22.69
C GLU A 73 8.31 13.60 23.28
N VAL A 74 7.27 13.05 22.65
CA VAL A 74 5.89 13.11 23.11
C VAL A 74 5.37 11.71 23.45
N THR A 75 4.62 11.62 24.53
CA THR A 75 3.91 10.41 24.99
C THR A 75 2.54 10.82 25.50
N GLY A 76 1.60 9.89 25.58
CA GLY A 76 0.27 10.22 26.05
C GLY A 76 -0.67 9.04 26.14
N SER A 77 -1.92 9.32 26.46
CA SER A 77 -3.00 8.32 26.49
C SER A 77 -3.14 7.57 25.15
N PHE A 78 -2.89 8.24 24.01
CA PHE A 78 -2.99 7.66 22.66
C PHE A 78 -1.97 6.55 22.37
N ASN A 79 -0.87 6.47 23.11
CA ASN A 79 0.16 5.43 22.95
C ASN A 79 0.42 4.63 24.24
N GLY A 80 -0.51 4.78 25.18
CA GLY A 80 -0.49 4.09 26.47
C GLY A 80 0.62 4.56 27.40
N TRP A 81 1.18 5.77 27.26
CA TRP A 81 2.22 6.37 28.10
C TRP A 81 3.63 5.76 28.03
N HIS A 82 3.79 4.55 27.50
CA HIS A 82 5.05 3.81 27.53
C HIS A 82 5.87 3.96 26.23
N HIS A 83 5.25 4.39 25.15
CA HIS A 83 5.92 4.57 23.86
C HIS A 83 6.28 6.04 23.65
N ARG A 84 7.53 6.33 23.33
CA ARG A 84 7.98 7.72 23.12
C ARG A 84 8.12 7.99 21.64
N ILE A 85 7.50 9.07 21.16
CA ILE A 85 7.56 9.49 19.77
C ILE A 85 8.46 10.70 19.69
N LYS A 86 9.54 10.61 18.91
CA LYS A 86 10.46 11.74 18.71
C LYS A 86 9.80 12.83 17.89
N MET A 87 10.00 14.08 18.29
CA MET A 87 9.58 15.25 17.57
C MET A 87 10.72 15.77 16.71
N ASP A 88 10.38 16.26 15.52
CA ASP A 88 11.32 16.82 14.58
C ASP A 88 11.50 18.32 14.84
N PRO A 89 12.74 18.83 14.81
CA PRO A 89 12.99 20.25 14.97
C PRO A 89 12.53 21.00 13.71
N GLN A 90 11.59 21.93 13.86
CA GLN A 90 11.20 22.81 12.77
C GLN A 90 12.28 23.86 12.52
N ALA A 91 12.57 24.11 11.24
CA ALA A 91 13.44 25.21 10.85
C ALA A 91 12.79 26.52 11.29
N SER A 92 13.39 27.20 12.27
CA SER A 92 12.89 28.50 12.70
C SER A 92 12.92 29.46 11.51
N SER A 93 11.75 29.96 11.09
CA SER A 93 11.72 31.09 10.17
C SER A 93 12.50 32.23 10.83
N GLY A 94 13.55 32.71 10.18
CA GLY A 94 14.50 33.67 10.73
C GLY A 94 13.95 35.07 10.97
N VAL A 95 12.85 35.21 11.71
CA VAL A 95 12.39 36.49 12.23
C VAL A 95 13.14 36.74 13.54
N ILE A 96 13.95 37.78 13.51
CA ILE A 96 14.74 38.25 14.64
C ILE A 96 13.80 39.09 15.52
N ASP A 97 13.41 38.59 16.69
CA ASP A 97 12.78 39.45 17.68
C ASP A 97 13.79 40.52 18.15
N PRO A 98 13.42 41.82 18.22
CA PRO A 98 14.36 42.89 18.52
C PRO A 98 14.80 42.94 19.99
N VAL A 99 14.36 42.00 20.83
CA VAL A 99 14.56 42.05 22.28
C VAL A 99 15.06 40.71 22.78
N GLY A 100 16.38 40.48 22.69
CA GLY A 100 17.22 39.64 23.57
C GLY A 100 16.77 38.24 24.04
N SER A 101 15.67 37.70 23.52
CA SER A 101 15.10 36.42 23.94
C SER A 101 15.75 35.31 23.11
N ARG A 102 16.25 34.28 23.78
CA ARG A 102 16.78 33.08 23.12
C ARG A 102 15.67 32.52 22.23
N LYS A 103 15.95 32.38 20.93
CA LYS A 103 15.00 31.80 19.96
C LYS A 103 14.61 30.40 20.44
N SER A 104 13.39 30.24 20.96
CA SER A 104 12.89 28.92 21.34
C SER A 104 12.80 28.05 20.11
N LYS A 105 13.51 26.93 20.11
CA LYS A 105 13.42 25.94 19.04
C LYS A 105 12.00 25.36 19.02
N MET A 106 11.38 25.36 17.85
CA MET A 106 10.07 24.77 17.63
C MET A 106 10.25 23.31 17.20
N TRP A 107 9.42 22.44 17.74
CA TRP A 107 9.41 21.01 17.49
C TRP A 107 8.03 20.60 17.05
N SER A 108 7.93 19.69 16.09
CA SER A 108 6.66 19.16 15.63
C SER A 108 6.72 17.67 15.36
N THR A 109 5.60 16.98 15.51
CA THR A 109 5.39 15.63 14.98
C THR A 109 3.96 15.48 14.49
N VAL A 110 3.76 14.59 13.53
CA VAL A 110 2.44 14.30 12.95
C VAL A 110 2.02 12.91 13.39
N LEU A 111 0.83 12.82 13.98
CA LEU A 111 0.21 11.58 14.41
C LEU A 111 -1.11 11.36 13.66
N TRP A 112 -1.45 10.10 13.43
CA TRP A 112 -2.78 9.70 12.94
C TRP A 112 -3.55 9.09 14.10
N LEU A 113 -4.60 9.77 14.56
CA LEU A 113 -5.38 9.39 15.73
C LEU A 113 -6.86 9.30 15.39
N TYR A 114 -7.59 8.40 16.06
CA TYR A 114 -9.04 8.40 15.96
C TYR A 114 -9.63 9.62 16.68
N PRO A 115 -10.88 10.01 16.37
CA PRO A 115 -11.51 11.12 17.06
C PRO A 115 -11.66 10.81 18.55
N GLY A 116 -11.17 11.71 19.40
CA GLY A 116 -11.17 11.50 20.84
C GLY A 116 -10.47 12.61 21.61
N THR A 117 -10.56 12.55 22.93
CA THR A 117 -9.78 13.41 23.83
C THR A 117 -8.57 12.63 24.31
N TYR A 118 -7.38 13.20 24.08
CA TYR A 118 -6.12 12.59 24.45
C TYR A 118 -5.36 13.48 25.42
N GLU A 119 -4.88 12.87 26.50
CA GLU A 119 -3.88 13.45 27.39
C GLU A 119 -2.48 13.26 26.81
N VAL A 120 -1.66 14.30 26.92
CA VAL A 120 -0.29 14.44 26.39
C VAL A 120 0.63 15.00 27.48
#